data_AF-A0AAE3ZKF1-F1
#
_entry.id   AF-A0AAE3ZKF1-F1
#
_cell.length_a   1.000
_cell.length_b   1.000
_cell.length_c   1.000
_cell.angle_alpha   90.00
_cell.angle_beta   90.00
_cell.angle_gamma   90.00
#
_symmetry.space_group_name_H-M   'P 1'
#
loop_
_entity.id
_entity.type
_entity.pdbx_description
1 polymer ?
#
loop_
_entity_poly.entity_id
_entity_poly.type
_entity_poly.pdbx_seq_one_letter_code
_entity_poly.pdbx_strand_id
1 'polypeptide(L)'
;MARAEQQRITADADMDRRARESRLALELRQERRAAARRERLERVAERRTRAEQRRTRRRAVWRRMPRLAERALFVLPILFPMAVAWVGQIQFAMQVMGWPLAGAVVFAAGFELSTAYVARLDWRSRAAGDSGMLFRAATWAFAAGAAVMNYWHAAGPGLAPTGEAVSYGLMSVTGVTLWELWSIYRHRTAMRAEGRLPATRPRFGAARWMWFGGMTYLSWLIALRDGHTTTEAAWRAAFTAVERFGSVRAARRAVGSDAPIGDI
;
A
#
# COMPACT_ATOMS: atom_id res chain seq x y z
N MET A 1 -6.28 -44.14 -74.50
CA MET A 1 -6.31 -44.70 -73.14
C MET A 1 -4.99 -44.45 -72.39
N ALA A 2 -3.83 -44.90 -72.89
CA ALA A 2 -2.53 -44.78 -72.18
C ALA A 2 -2.08 -43.35 -71.76
N ARG A 3 -2.30 -42.30 -72.58
CA ARG A 3 -1.91 -40.92 -72.21
C ARG A 3 -2.72 -40.31 -71.07
N ALA A 4 -3.99 -40.70 -70.93
CA ALA A 4 -4.86 -40.18 -69.87
C ALA A 4 -4.52 -40.78 -68.50
N GLU A 5 -4.04 -42.02 -68.48
CA GLU A 5 -3.59 -42.72 -67.28
C GLU A 5 -2.25 -42.16 -66.77
N GLN A 6 -1.34 -41.86 -67.69
CA GLN A 6 -0.05 -41.24 -67.39
C GLN A 6 -0.19 -39.79 -66.89
N GLN A 7 -1.20 -39.05 -67.37
CA GLN A 7 -1.58 -37.73 -66.85
C GLN A 7 -2.19 -37.79 -65.45
N ARG A 8 -2.94 -38.85 -65.12
CA ARG A 8 -3.46 -39.04 -63.75
C ARG A 8 -2.35 -39.39 -62.76
N ILE A 9 -1.43 -40.28 -63.13
CA ILE A 9 -0.29 -40.68 -62.29
C ILE A 9 0.63 -39.48 -61.99
N THR A 10 0.86 -38.62 -62.98
CA THR A 10 1.66 -37.40 -62.78
C THR A 10 0.94 -36.34 -61.96
N ALA A 11 -0.37 -36.17 -62.16
CA ALA A 11 -1.19 -35.28 -61.34
C ALA A 11 -1.25 -35.72 -59.86
N ASP A 12 -1.39 -37.02 -59.59
CA ASP A 12 -1.38 -37.56 -58.22
C ASP A 12 -0.01 -37.37 -57.56
N ALA A 13 1.09 -37.58 -58.30
CA ALA A 13 2.44 -37.35 -57.79
C ALA A 13 2.71 -35.88 -57.42
N ASP A 14 2.17 -34.93 -58.20
CA ASP A 14 2.30 -33.50 -57.91
C ASP A 14 1.42 -33.05 -56.74
N MET A 15 0.22 -33.64 -56.59
CA MET A 15 -0.64 -33.42 -55.42
C MET A 15 0.02 -33.91 -54.13
N ASP A 16 0.66 -35.08 -54.18
CA ASP A 16 1.42 -35.64 -53.06
C ASP A 16 2.62 -34.77 -52.67
N ARG A 17 3.32 -34.19 -53.64
CA ARG A 17 4.43 -33.27 -53.37
C ARG A 17 3.95 -32.01 -52.66
N ARG A 18 2.87 -31.38 -53.15
CA ARG A 18 2.26 -30.20 -52.50
C ARG A 18 1.71 -30.51 -51.11
N ALA A 19 1.17 -31.71 -50.91
CA ALA A 19 0.71 -32.17 -49.60
C ALA A 19 1.89 -32.34 -48.62
N ARG A 20 3.05 -32.83 -49.07
CA ARG A 20 4.25 -32.94 -48.23
C ARG A 20 4.85 -31.58 -47.91
N GLU A 21 4.96 -30.69 -48.88
CA GLU A 21 5.48 -29.33 -48.69
C GLU A 21 4.62 -28.52 -47.72
N SER A 22 3.29 -28.61 -47.83
CA SER A 22 2.38 -27.93 -46.91
C SER A 22 2.46 -28.47 -45.48
N ARG A 23 2.61 -29.79 -45.30
CA ARG A 23 2.85 -30.41 -43.99
C ARG A 23 4.17 -29.94 -43.37
N LEU A 24 5.26 -29.97 -44.14
CA LEU A 24 6.58 -29.48 -43.69
C LEU A 24 6.54 -28.00 -43.31
N ALA A 25 5.83 -27.17 -44.08
CA ALA A 25 5.67 -25.75 -43.78
C ALA A 25 4.86 -25.50 -42.50
N LEU A 26 3.87 -26.35 -42.19
CA LEU A 26 3.11 -26.29 -40.95
C LEU A 26 3.95 -26.69 -39.74
N GLU A 27 4.73 -27.77 -39.85
CA GLU A 27 5.66 -28.22 -38.81
C GLU A 27 6.69 -27.15 -38.46
N LEU A 28 7.36 -26.57 -39.47
CA LEU A 28 8.30 -25.46 -39.28
C LEU A 28 7.66 -24.24 -38.59
N ARG A 29 6.40 -23.92 -38.91
CA ARG A 29 5.67 -22.84 -38.23
C ARG A 29 5.35 -23.19 -36.78
N GLN A 30 5.02 -24.45 -36.48
CA GLN A 30 4.77 -24.90 -35.12
C GLN A 30 6.06 -24.86 -34.29
N GLU A 31 7.18 -25.32 -34.83
CA GLU A 31 8.49 -25.26 -34.19
C GLU A 31 8.92 -23.83 -33.88
N ARG A 32 8.79 -22.90 -34.85
CA ARG A 32 9.10 -21.48 -34.64
C ARG A 32 8.23 -20.87 -33.53
N ARG A 33 6.95 -21.22 -33.48
CA ARG A 33 6.04 -20.77 -32.42
C ARG A 33 6.41 -21.37 -31.06
N ALA A 34 6.82 -22.63 -31.01
CA ALA A 34 7.28 -23.29 -29.80
C ALA A 34 8.59 -22.67 -29.28
N ALA A 35 9.55 -22.41 -30.17
CA ALA A 35 10.81 -21.74 -29.85
C ALA A 35 10.56 -20.32 -29.30
N ALA A 36 9.72 -19.52 -29.97
CA ALA A 36 9.36 -18.18 -29.50
C ALA A 36 8.62 -18.20 -28.13
N ARG A 37 7.84 -19.25 -27.85
CA ARG A 37 7.21 -19.43 -26.52
C ARG A 37 8.26 -19.75 -25.45
N ARG A 38 9.22 -20.64 -25.73
CA ARG A 38 10.31 -20.98 -24.79
C ARG A 38 11.14 -19.75 -24.45
N GLU A 39 11.55 -18.98 -25.45
CA GLU A 39 12.31 -17.74 -25.26
C GLU A 39 11.55 -16.71 -24.41
N ARG A 40 10.23 -16.57 -24.63
CA ARG A 40 9.39 -15.70 -23.79
C ARG A 40 9.32 -16.17 -22.35
N LEU A 41 9.19 -17.48 -22.11
CA LEU A 41 9.14 -18.06 -20.78
C LEU A 41 10.47 -17.85 -20.04
N GLU A 42 11.60 -18.03 -20.72
CA GLU A 42 12.94 -17.78 -20.19
C GLU A 42 13.13 -16.30 -19.82
N ARG A 43 12.77 -15.38 -20.72
CA ARG A 43 12.82 -13.93 -20.43
C ARG A 43 11.95 -13.54 -19.24
N VAL A 44 10.79 -14.16 -19.08
CA VAL A 44 9.90 -13.93 -17.92
C VAL A 44 10.52 -14.52 -16.65
N ALA A 45 11.10 -15.72 -16.71
CA ALA A 45 11.79 -16.35 -15.59
C ALA A 45 13.01 -15.52 -15.16
N GLU A 46 13.83 -15.04 -16.09
CA GLU A 46 14.94 -14.13 -15.81
C GLU A 46 14.49 -12.81 -15.17
N ARG A 47 13.40 -12.23 -15.66
CA ARG A 47 12.84 -11.01 -15.05
C ARG A 47 12.38 -11.26 -13.62
N ARG A 48 11.76 -12.42 -13.36
CA ARG A 48 11.33 -12.82 -12.01
C ARG A 48 12.53 -13.03 -11.08
N THR A 49 13.54 -13.79 -11.50
CA THR A 49 14.75 -14.03 -10.70
C THR A 49 15.51 -12.74 -10.43
N ARG A 50 15.68 -11.84 -11.41
CA ARG A 50 16.28 -10.51 -11.19
C ARG A 50 15.46 -9.67 -10.21
N ALA A 51 14.14 -9.70 -10.29
CA ALA A 51 13.27 -8.99 -9.36
C ALA A 51 13.38 -9.55 -7.93
N GLU A 52 13.46 -10.86 -7.78
CA GLU A 52 13.68 -11.55 -6.51
C GLU A 52 15.05 -11.23 -5.93
N GLN A 53 16.13 -11.30 -6.74
CA GLN A 53 17.48 -10.91 -6.34
C GLN A 53 17.55 -9.45 -5.89
N ARG A 54 16.84 -8.53 -6.57
CA ARG A 54 16.74 -7.13 -6.14
C ARG A 54 16.02 -7.00 -4.79
N ARG A 55 14.95 -7.78 -4.56
CA ARG A 55 14.22 -7.80 -3.28
C ARG A 55 15.08 -8.37 -2.16
N THR A 56 15.82 -9.45 -2.39
CA THR A 56 16.70 -10.06 -1.38
C THR A 56 17.88 -9.16 -1.07
N ARG A 57 18.53 -8.56 -2.07
CA ARG A 57 19.60 -7.56 -1.88
C ARG A 57 19.11 -6.36 -1.07
N ARG A 58 17.96 -5.79 -1.42
CA ARG A 58 17.35 -4.69 -0.64
C ARG A 58 17.13 -5.12 0.81
N ARG A 59 16.50 -6.27 1.05
CA ARG A 59 16.28 -6.81 2.40
C ARG A 59 17.60 -7.04 3.16
N ALA A 60 18.65 -7.49 2.48
CA ALA A 60 19.97 -7.71 3.09
C ALA A 60 20.64 -6.40 3.50
N VAL A 61 20.49 -5.31 2.72
CA VAL A 61 20.95 -3.97 3.11
C VAL A 61 20.24 -3.51 4.39
N TRP A 62 18.90 -3.62 4.43
CA TRP A 62 18.13 -3.29 5.64
C TRP A 62 18.50 -4.17 6.84
N ARG A 63 18.82 -5.45 6.62
CA ARG A 63 19.27 -6.37 7.68
C ARG A 63 20.67 -6.05 8.22
N ARG A 64 21.52 -5.42 7.40
CA ARG A 64 22.88 -4.98 7.79
C ARG A 64 22.89 -3.60 8.46
N MET A 65 21.81 -2.84 8.37
CA MET A 65 21.72 -1.58 9.09
C MET A 65 21.70 -1.86 10.61
N PRO A 66 22.50 -1.13 11.40
CA PRO A 66 22.41 -1.24 12.85
C PRO A 66 21.01 -0.83 13.29
N ARG A 67 20.43 -1.55 14.27
CA ARG A 67 19.08 -1.28 14.80
C ARG A 67 18.89 0.18 15.25
N LEU A 68 19.98 0.83 15.66
CA LEU A 68 20.00 2.25 16.01
C LEU A 68 19.76 3.15 14.79
N ALA A 69 20.36 2.87 13.64
CA ALA A 69 20.14 3.64 12.40
C ALA A 69 18.70 3.46 11.88
N GLU A 70 18.15 2.25 11.97
CA GLU A 70 16.75 2.00 11.61
C GLU A 70 15.80 2.80 12.52
N ARG A 71 16.02 2.80 13.84
CA ARG A 71 15.25 3.61 14.78
C ARG A 71 15.40 5.11 14.50
N ALA A 72 16.62 5.57 14.22
CA ALA A 72 16.89 6.97 13.92
C ALA A 72 16.13 7.44 12.67
N LEU A 73 16.01 6.61 11.62
CA LEU A 73 15.25 6.95 10.41
C LEU A 73 13.76 7.19 10.67
N PHE A 74 13.17 6.58 11.69
CA PHE A 74 11.77 6.82 12.05
C PHE A 74 11.60 7.94 13.07
N VAL A 75 12.55 8.09 13.99
CA VAL A 75 12.45 9.04 15.11
C VAL A 75 12.91 10.44 14.70
N LEU A 76 13.99 10.58 13.93
CA LEU A 76 14.54 11.88 13.55
C LEU A 76 13.55 12.76 12.76
N PRO A 77 12.79 12.24 11.78
CA PRO A 77 11.82 13.07 11.06
C PRO A 77 10.67 13.57 11.94
N ILE A 78 10.38 12.92 13.07
CA ILE A 78 9.38 13.37 14.05
C ILE A 78 10.00 14.41 14.97
N LEU A 79 11.21 14.15 15.49
CA LEU A 79 11.89 15.04 16.41
C LEU A 79 12.29 16.38 15.78
N PHE A 80 12.62 16.39 14.49
CA PHE A 80 13.09 17.60 13.82
C PHE A 80 12.02 18.72 13.81
N PRO A 81 10.78 18.51 13.32
CA PRO A 81 9.73 19.52 13.41
C PRO A 81 9.38 19.90 14.85
N MET A 82 9.43 18.96 15.80
CA MET A 82 9.19 19.26 17.22
C MET A 82 10.28 20.16 17.80
N ALA A 83 11.56 19.95 17.47
CA ALA A 83 12.65 20.81 17.90
C ALA A 83 12.47 22.25 17.37
N VAL A 84 12.08 22.39 16.10
CA VAL A 84 11.76 23.70 15.50
C VAL A 84 10.57 24.36 16.20
N ALA A 85 9.53 23.59 16.52
CA ALA A 85 8.37 24.11 17.26
C ALA A 85 8.75 24.58 18.67
N TRP A 86 9.69 23.90 19.32
CA TRP A 86 10.19 24.27 20.65
C TRP A 86 10.92 25.61 20.64
N VAL A 87 11.75 25.85 19.63
CA VAL A 87 12.41 27.15 19.43
C VAL A 87 11.37 28.24 19.24
N GLY A 88 10.36 28.01 18.39
CA GLY A 88 9.28 28.97 18.16
C GLY A 88 8.50 29.32 19.43
N GLN A 89 8.20 28.34 20.29
CA GLN A 89 7.46 28.56 21.53
C GLN A 89 8.27 29.33 22.57
N ILE A 90 9.58 29.06 22.67
CA ILE A 90 10.49 29.81 23.55
C ILE A 90 10.53 31.27 23.09
N GLN A 91 10.66 31.51 21.79
CA GLN A 91 10.70 32.86 21.25
C GLN A 91 9.34 33.57 21.36
N PHE A 92 8.22 32.86 21.18
CA PHE A 92 6.89 33.39 21.48
C PHE A 92 6.80 33.88 22.93
N ALA A 93 7.24 33.06 23.90
CA ALA A 93 7.22 33.45 25.30
C ALA A 93 8.15 34.62 25.63
N MET A 94 9.33 34.67 25.03
CA MET A 94 10.27 35.77 25.25
C MET A 94 9.83 37.07 24.59
N GLN A 95 9.41 37.02 23.33
CA GLN A 95 9.19 38.22 22.51
C GLN A 95 7.76 38.73 22.57
N VAL A 96 6.76 37.85 22.68
CA VAL A 96 5.35 38.24 22.74
C VAL A 96 4.87 38.38 24.18
N MET A 97 5.22 37.44 25.05
CA MET A 97 4.80 37.47 26.47
C MET A 97 5.78 38.21 27.39
N GLY A 98 6.99 38.53 26.92
CA GLY A 98 8.00 39.25 27.70
C GLY A 98 8.65 38.43 28.81
N TRP A 99 8.61 37.10 28.73
CA TRP A 99 9.13 36.23 29.79
C TRP A 99 10.66 36.08 29.70
N PRO A 100 11.37 35.93 30.83
CA PRO A 100 12.79 35.58 30.81
C PRO A 100 12.99 34.17 30.24
N LEU A 101 14.18 33.90 29.68
CA LEU A 101 14.51 32.62 29.03
C LEU A 101 14.13 31.40 29.87
N ALA A 102 14.42 31.41 31.17
CA ALA A 102 14.07 30.30 32.06
C ALA A 102 12.55 30.03 32.10
N GLY A 103 11.74 31.09 32.20
CA GLY A 103 10.28 30.99 32.15
C GLY A 103 9.78 30.53 30.78
N ALA A 104 10.38 31.04 29.70
CA ALA A 104 10.05 30.64 28.34
C ALA A 104 10.34 29.16 28.05
N VAL A 105 11.44 28.62 28.57
CA VAL A 105 11.78 27.19 28.49
C VAL A 105 10.76 26.36 29.27
N VAL A 106 10.40 26.77 30.48
CA VAL A 106 9.38 26.08 31.29
C VAL A 106 8.01 26.11 30.59
N PHE A 107 7.64 27.23 29.97
CA PHE A 107 6.43 27.35 29.17
C PHE A 107 6.40 26.35 28.02
N ALA A 108 7.42 26.38 27.16
CA ALA A 108 7.52 25.49 26.00
C ALA A 108 7.55 24.02 26.44
N ALA A 109 8.29 23.70 27.51
CA ALA A 109 8.31 22.36 28.09
C ALA A 109 6.92 21.93 28.59
N GLY A 110 6.22 22.79 29.34
CA GLY A 110 4.88 22.49 29.87
C GLY A 110 3.86 22.23 28.75
N PHE A 111 3.90 23.03 27.68
CA PHE A 111 3.01 22.89 26.54
C PHE A 111 3.29 21.59 25.75
N GLU A 112 4.55 21.31 25.42
CA GLU A 112 4.93 20.08 24.72
C GLU A 112 4.69 18.83 25.58
N LEU A 113 4.97 18.86 26.89
CA LEU A 113 4.69 17.74 27.79
C LEU A 113 3.19 17.46 27.89
N SER A 114 2.35 18.51 27.92
CA SER A 114 0.89 18.35 27.94
C SER A 114 0.40 17.69 26.65
N THR A 115 0.92 18.12 25.49
CA THR A 115 0.63 17.51 24.19
C THR A 115 1.03 16.04 24.15
N ALA A 116 2.27 15.74 24.57
CA ALA A 116 2.79 14.37 24.63
C ALA A 116 2.00 13.49 25.62
N TYR A 117 1.57 14.05 26.75
CA TYR A 117 0.78 13.35 27.76
C TYR A 117 -0.60 12.95 27.22
N VAL A 118 -1.31 13.87 26.57
CA VAL A 118 -2.62 13.57 25.96
C VAL A 118 -2.49 12.56 24.82
N ALA A 119 -1.46 12.68 23.97
CA ALA A 119 -1.18 11.70 22.93
C ALA A 119 -0.84 10.32 23.52
N ARG A 120 -0.20 10.27 24.69
CA ARG A 120 0.06 9.03 25.43
C ARG A 120 -1.22 8.41 25.98
N LEU A 121 -2.17 9.22 26.47
CA LEU A 121 -3.47 8.76 26.95
C LEU A 121 -4.31 8.16 25.83
N ASP A 122 -4.34 8.81 24.67
CA ASP A 122 -4.96 8.28 23.45
C ASP A 122 -4.42 6.88 23.09
N TRP A 123 -3.10 6.69 23.12
CA TRP A 123 -2.54 5.36 22.85
C TRP A 123 -2.99 4.33 23.88
N ARG A 124 -3.05 4.71 25.17
CA ARG A 124 -3.47 3.79 26.24
C ARG A 124 -4.94 3.41 26.11
N SER A 125 -5.82 4.35 25.79
CA SER A 125 -7.24 4.07 25.61
C SER A 125 -7.46 3.12 24.43
N ARG A 126 -6.79 3.36 23.29
CA ARG A 126 -6.86 2.46 22.12
C ARG A 126 -6.33 1.05 22.43
N ALA A 127 -5.29 0.94 23.26
CA ALA A 127 -4.75 -0.35 23.68
C ALA A 127 -5.74 -1.12 24.58
N ALA A 128 -6.47 -0.41 25.45
CA ALA A 128 -7.53 -0.97 26.29
C ALA A 128 -8.81 -1.35 25.50
N GLY A 129 -8.94 -0.88 24.25
CA GLY A 129 -10.13 -1.10 23.42
C GLY A 129 -11.17 0.02 23.50
N ASP A 130 -10.88 1.10 24.23
CA ASP A 130 -11.76 2.27 24.38
C ASP A 130 -11.61 3.26 23.22
N SER A 131 -12.63 4.11 23.05
CA SER A 131 -12.57 5.19 22.08
C SER A 131 -11.52 6.23 22.48
N GLY A 132 -10.44 6.36 21.72
CA GLY A 132 -9.40 7.40 21.92
C GLY A 132 -9.77 8.77 21.33
N MET A 133 -11.03 8.99 20.92
CA MET A 133 -11.40 10.15 20.12
C MET A 133 -11.22 11.48 20.87
N LEU A 134 -11.59 11.54 22.15
CA LEU A 134 -11.42 12.74 22.98
C LEU A 134 -9.95 13.14 23.10
N PHE A 135 -9.09 12.17 23.44
CA PHE A 135 -7.65 12.39 23.58
C PHE A 135 -6.99 12.77 22.25
N ARG A 136 -7.44 12.17 21.14
CA ARG A 136 -7.00 12.58 19.81
C ARG A 136 -7.41 14.02 19.50
N ALA A 137 -8.67 14.39 19.75
CA ALA A 137 -9.15 15.75 19.55
C ALA A 137 -8.36 16.76 20.38
N ALA A 138 -8.08 16.43 21.65
CA ALA A 138 -7.24 17.25 22.51
C ALA A 138 -5.79 17.36 22.00
N THR A 139 -5.21 16.27 21.48
CA THR A 139 -3.87 16.31 20.85
C THR A 139 -3.84 17.29 19.66
N TRP A 140 -4.88 17.26 18.82
CA TRP A 140 -5.01 18.21 17.71
C TRP A 140 -5.29 19.63 18.17
N ALA A 141 -6.02 19.83 19.26
CA ALA A 141 -6.22 21.15 19.85
C ALA A 141 -4.89 21.76 20.33
N PHE A 142 -4.04 20.96 21.01
CA PHE A 142 -2.69 21.39 21.37
C PHE A 142 -1.81 21.67 20.14
N ALA A 143 -1.87 20.82 19.11
CA ALA A 143 -1.15 21.03 17.86
C ALA A 143 -1.54 22.36 17.19
N ALA A 144 -2.83 22.67 17.16
CA ALA A 144 -3.34 23.93 16.63
C ALA A 144 -2.88 25.12 17.48
N GLY A 145 -2.92 25.00 18.82
CA GLY A 145 -2.39 26.02 19.72
C GLY A 145 -0.91 26.29 19.50
N ALA A 146 -0.08 25.24 19.40
CA ALA A 146 1.34 25.37 19.07
C ALA A 146 1.55 26.07 17.73
N ALA A 147 0.81 25.67 16.69
CA ALA A 147 0.90 26.25 15.37
C ALA A 147 0.55 27.75 15.36
N VAL A 148 -0.49 28.15 16.10
CA VAL A 148 -0.90 29.55 16.22
C VAL A 148 0.15 30.38 16.95
N MET A 149 0.68 29.89 18.08
CA MET A 149 1.74 30.61 18.83
C MET A 149 3.00 30.79 17.97
N ASN A 150 3.41 29.73 17.28
CA ASN A 150 4.58 29.71 16.43
C ASN A 150 4.41 30.56 15.17
N TYR A 151 3.21 30.62 14.61
CA TYR A 151 2.88 31.56 13.55
C TYR A 151 2.92 33.01 14.05
N TRP A 152 2.25 33.30 15.18
CA TRP A 152 2.15 34.66 15.73
C TRP A 152 3.54 35.25 15.98
N HIS A 153 4.41 34.49 16.65
CA HIS A 153 5.76 34.96 16.98
C HIS A 153 6.53 35.51 15.76
N ALA A 154 6.43 34.85 14.60
CA ALA A 154 7.15 35.26 13.40
C ALA A 154 6.28 36.05 12.41
N ALA A 155 5.02 36.36 12.75
CA ALA A 155 4.11 37.06 11.87
C ALA A 155 4.50 38.55 11.73
N GLY A 156 4.24 39.11 10.55
CA GLY A 156 4.45 40.52 10.29
C GLY A 156 3.41 41.40 11.00
N PRO A 157 3.52 42.73 10.86
CA PRO A 157 2.54 43.68 11.42
C PRO A 157 1.10 43.28 11.07
N GLY A 158 0.21 43.27 12.07
CA GLY A 158 -1.18 42.86 11.88
C GLY A 158 -1.39 41.37 11.59
N LEU A 159 -0.48 40.48 12.05
CA LEU A 159 -0.51 39.04 11.79
C LEU A 159 -0.33 38.65 10.31
N ALA A 160 0.29 39.53 9.53
CA ALA A 160 0.56 39.28 8.13
C ALA A 160 1.44 38.02 7.94
N PRO A 161 1.11 37.13 7.00
CA PRO A 161 1.86 35.90 6.77
C PRO A 161 3.25 36.20 6.23
N THR A 162 4.27 35.83 7.01
CA THR A 162 5.67 35.79 6.55
C THR A 162 6.06 34.34 6.24
N GLY A 163 7.09 34.14 5.41
CA GLY A 163 7.60 32.79 5.14
C GLY A 163 8.04 32.05 6.41
N GLU A 164 8.57 32.80 7.38
CA GLU A 164 8.98 32.28 8.69
C GLU A 164 7.77 31.86 9.54
N ALA A 165 6.75 32.72 9.67
CA ALA A 165 5.51 32.42 10.40
C ALA A 165 4.81 31.16 9.87
N VAL A 166 4.68 31.08 8.54
CA VAL A 166 4.06 29.91 7.89
C VAL A 166 4.90 28.67 8.15
N SER A 167 6.23 28.77 8.05
CA SER A 167 7.13 27.62 8.27
C SER A 167 7.05 27.10 9.71
N TYR A 168 7.11 27.97 10.71
CA TYR A 168 7.01 27.57 12.13
C TYR A 168 5.63 27.00 12.48
N GLY A 169 4.55 27.62 11.99
CA GLY A 169 3.19 27.09 12.14
C GLY A 169 3.05 25.69 11.53
N LEU A 170 3.52 25.51 10.29
CA LEU A 170 3.46 24.23 9.58
C LEU A 170 4.32 23.15 10.25
N MET A 171 5.50 23.49 10.76
CA MET A 171 6.36 22.53 11.45
C MET A 171 5.71 21.99 12.72
N SER A 172 4.98 22.84 13.45
CA SER A 172 4.21 22.45 14.64
C SER A 172 3.14 21.40 14.31
N VAL A 173 2.39 21.61 13.22
CA VAL A 173 1.39 20.65 12.74
C VAL A 173 2.05 19.38 12.18
N THR A 174 3.18 19.52 11.51
CA THR A 174 3.91 18.40 10.89
C THR A 174 4.41 17.41 11.94
N GLY A 175 4.96 17.89 13.06
CA GLY A 175 5.42 17.02 14.16
C GLY A 175 4.30 16.11 14.68
N VAL A 176 3.13 16.69 14.99
CA VAL A 176 1.96 15.93 15.47
C VAL A 176 1.40 15.00 14.39
N THR A 177 1.39 15.43 13.13
CA THR A 177 0.96 14.59 12.00
C THR A 177 1.83 13.35 11.85
N LEU A 178 3.15 13.52 11.84
CA LEU A 178 4.10 12.40 11.74
C LEU A 178 3.99 11.47 12.95
N TRP A 179 3.80 12.03 14.14
CA TRP A 179 3.54 11.25 15.36
C TRP A 179 2.25 10.42 15.26
N GLU A 180 1.13 10.98 14.80
CA GLU A 180 -0.12 10.25 14.62
C GLU A 180 0.02 9.12 13.59
N LEU A 181 0.67 9.39 12.45
CA LEU A 181 0.94 8.37 11.44
C LEU A 181 1.78 7.21 12.01
N TRP A 182 2.81 7.55 12.79
CA TRP A 182 3.65 6.56 13.47
C TRP A 182 2.88 5.77 14.54
N SER A 183 2.06 6.44 15.34
CA SER A 183 1.20 5.84 16.37
C SER A 183 0.21 4.84 15.76
N ILE A 184 -0.46 5.21 14.66
CA ILE A 184 -1.36 4.34 13.90
C ILE A 184 -0.60 3.13 13.36
N TYR A 185 0.58 3.34 12.77
CA TYR A 185 1.40 2.26 12.25
C TYR A 185 1.80 1.26 13.36
N ARG A 186 2.27 1.76 14.51
CA ARG A 186 2.65 0.95 15.67
C ARG A 186 1.46 0.18 16.23
N HIS A 187 0.33 0.83 16.45
CA HIS A 187 -0.86 0.20 16.98
C HIS A 187 -1.40 -0.90 16.05
N ARG A 188 -1.47 -0.65 14.74
CA ARG A 188 -1.86 -1.70 13.76
C ARG A 188 -0.86 -2.84 13.70
N THR A 189 0.41 -2.58 13.94
CA THR A 189 1.43 -3.64 13.97
C THR A 189 1.29 -4.50 15.24
N ALA A 190 1.03 -3.88 16.39
CA ALA A 190 0.73 -4.60 17.64
C ALA A 190 -0.53 -5.45 17.52
N MET A 191 -1.64 -4.88 17.02
CA MET A 191 -2.87 -5.64 16.79
C MET A 191 -2.72 -6.81 15.80
N ARG A 192 -1.81 -6.69 14.81
CA ARG A 192 -1.48 -7.82 13.92
C ARG A 192 -0.70 -8.91 14.65
N ALA A 193 0.23 -8.53 15.51
CA ALA A 193 1.00 -9.49 16.32
C ALA A 193 0.11 -10.24 17.32
N GLU A 194 -0.89 -9.55 17.87
CA GLU A 194 -1.89 -10.11 18.79
C GLU A 194 -3.01 -10.90 18.07
N GLY A 195 -2.98 -11.00 16.74
CA GLY A 195 -4.03 -11.70 15.96
C GLY A 195 -5.40 -11.01 15.97
N ARG A 196 -5.53 -9.81 16.56
CA ARG A 196 -6.78 -9.04 16.66
C ARG A 196 -7.20 -8.37 15.36
N LEU A 197 -6.28 -8.25 14.40
CA LEU A 197 -6.60 -7.77 13.06
C LEU A 197 -6.93 -8.94 12.13
N PRO A 198 -8.01 -8.85 11.32
CA PRO A 198 -8.27 -9.79 10.25
C PRO A 198 -7.02 -9.95 9.37
N ALA A 199 -6.75 -11.18 8.96
CA ALA A 199 -5.60 -11.49 8.14
C ALA A 199 -5.58 -10.61 6.87
N THR A 200 -4.39 -10.27 6.38
CA THR A 200 -4.22 -9.27 5.32
C THR A 200 -5.08 -9.63 4.12
N ARG A 201 -6.05 -8.77 3.80
CA ARG A 201 -6.94 -8.96 2.65
C ARG A 201 -6.13 -9.02 1.34
N PRO A 202 -6.58 -9.80 0.34
CA PRO A 202 -5.96 -9.85 -0.96
C PRO A 202 -5.94 -8.48 -1.61
N ARG A 203 -4.79 -8.11 -2.17
CA ARG A 203 -4.64 -6.90 -2.98
C ARG A 203 -4.79 -7.28 -4.45
N PHE A 204 -5.80 -6.72 -5.09
CA PHE A 204 -6.01 -6.86 -6.54
C PHE A 204 -5.33 -5.68 -7.24
N GLY A 205 -4.52 -5.97 -8.27
CA GLY A 205 -3.85 -4.93 -9.05
C GLY A 205 -4.81 -4.14 -9.94
N ALA A 206 -4.45 -2.91 -10.29
CA ALA A 206 -5.28 -2.02 -11.12
C ALA A 206 -5.70 -2.64 -12.46
N ALA A 207 -4.80 -3.41 -13.10
CA ALA A 207 -5.10 -4.13 -14.33
C ALA A 207 -6.25 -5.14 -14.17
N ARG A 208 -6.40 -5.80 -13.01
CA ARG A 208 -7.51 -6.71 -12.76
C ARG A 208 -8.84 -5.97 -12.64
N TRP A 209 -8.84 -4.81 -11.98
CA TRP A 209 -10.03 -3.95 -11.91
C TRP A 209 -10.44 -3.42 -13.29
N MET A 210 -9.48 -3.03 -14.12
CA MET A 210 -9.73 -2.49 -15.45
C MET A 210 -10.30 -3.53 -16.41
N TRP A 211 -9.63 -4.69 -16.54
CA TRP A 211 -9.99 -5.69 -17.54
C TRP A 211 -10.98 -6.74 -17.04
N PHE A 212 -11.01 -6.99 -15.72
CA PHE A 212 -11.80 -8.05 -15.10
C PHE A 212 -12.62 -7.49 -13.91
N GLY A 213 -13.20 -6.30 -14.06
CA GLY A 213 -13.85 -5.57 -12.96
C GLY A 213 -14.93 -6.38 -12.24
N GLY A 214 -15.83 -7.04 -12.97
CA GLY A 214 -16.88 -7.86 -12.39
C GLY A 214 -16.35 -9.05 -11.57
N MET A 215 -15.35 -9.75 -12.11
CA MET A 215 -14.73 -10.90 -11.45
C MET A 215 -13.89 -10.49 -10.24
N THR A 216 -13.19 -9.36 -10.36
CA THR A 216 -12.39 -8.77 -9.28
C THR A 216 -13.27 -8.32 -8.12
N TYR A 217 -14.42 -7.71 -8.43
CA TYR A 217 -15.40 -7.33 -7.42
C TYR A 217 -16.00 -8.54 -6.69
N LEU A 218 -16.37 -9.60 -7.42
CA LEU A 218 -16.86 -10.84 -6.83
C LEU A 218 -15.81 -11.51 -5.93
N SER A 219 -14.56 -11.62 -6.42
CA SER A 219 -13.43 -12.14 -5.65
C SER A 219 -13.17 -11.33 -4.38
N TRP A 220 -13.33 -10.00 -4.47
CA TRP A 220 -13.20 -9.11 -3.32
C TRP A 220 -14.33 -9.30 -2.30
N LEU A 221 -15.57 -9.46 -2.75
CA LEU A 221 -16.71 -9.77 -1.86
C LEU A 221 -16.55 -11.12 -1.16
N ILE A 222 -16.17 -12.16 -1.90
CA ILE A 222 -15.92 -13.49 -1.34
C ILE A 222 -14.76 -13.45 -0.34
N ALA A 223 -13.67 -12.75 -0.66
CA ALA A 223 -12.59 -12.54 0.31
C ALA A 223 -13.03 -11.78 1.57
N LEU A 224 -14.00 -10.88 1.45
CA LEU A 224 -14.55 -10.12 2.58
C LEU A 224 -15.43 -10.99 3.48
N ARG A 225 -16.25 -11.87 2.88
CA ARG A 225 -17.17 -12.77 3.58
C ARG A 225 -16.44 -13.97 4.19
N ASP A 226 -15.58 -14.62 3.41
CA ASP A 226 -14.96 -15.92 3.75
C ASP A 226 -13.53 -15.76 4.30
N GLY A 227 -13.04 -14.53 4.42
CA GLY A 227 -11.76 -14.23 5.06
C GLY A 227 -10.50 -14.65 4.28
N HIS A 228 -10.60 -14.89 2.97
CA HIS A 228 -9.43 -15.25 2.16
C HIS A 228 -8.34 -14.17 2.23
N THR A 229 -7.08 -14.59 2.34
CA THR A 229 -5.91 -13.70 2.51
C THR A 229 -5.08 -13.55 1.24
N THR A 230 -5.16 -14.52 0.33
CA THR A 230 -4.43 -14.52 -0.92
C THR A 230 -5.34 -14.18 -2.09
N THR A 231 -4.79 -13.42 -3.04
CA THR A 231 -5.51 -13.03 -4.26
C THR A 231 -5.92 -14.25 -5.07
N GLU A 232 -5.11 -15.31 -5.04
CA GLU A 232 -5.37 -16.55 -5.76
C GLU A 232 -6.53 -17.34 -5.14
N ALA A 233 -6.55 -17.50 -3.80
CA ALA A 233 -7.65 -18.21 -3.12
C ALA A 233 -8.99 -17.51 -3.38
N ALA A 234 -9.04 -16.19 -3.21
CA ALA A 234 -10.23 -15.39 -3.47
C ALA A 234 -10.70 -15.48 -4.93
N TRP A 235 -9.75 -15.53 -5.87
CA TRP A 235 -10.05 -15.60 -7.30
C TRP A 235 -10.55 -16.97 -7.72
N ARG A 236 -10.01 -18.06 -7.16
CA ARG A 236 -10.51 -19.42 -7.38
C ARG A 236 -11.90 -19.60 -6.80
N ALA A 237 -12.14 -19.15 -5.58
CA ALA A 237 -13.46 -19.19 -4.95
C ALA A 237 -14.50 -18.44 -5.80
N ALA A 238 -14.13 -17.28 -6.38
CA ALA A 238 -14.98 -16.58 -7.32
C ALA A 238 -15.24 -17.35 -8.61
N PHE A 239 -14.25 -18.08 -9.16
CA PHE A 239 -14.47 -18.95 -10.33
C PHE A 239 -15.45 -20.07 -10.02
N THR A 240 -15.26 -20.77 -8.90
CA THR A 240 -16.17 -21.82 -8.45
C THR A 240 -17.59 -21.28 -8.24
N ALA A 241 -17.74 -20.07 -7.69
CA ALA A 241 -19.05 -19.43 -7.57
C ALA A 241 -19.67 -19.12 -8.94
N VAL A 242 -18.89 -18.64 -9.91
CA VAL A 242 -19.39 -18.39 -11.27
C VAL A 242 -19.77 -19.68 -11.99
N GLU A 243 -19.00 -20.75 -11.82
CA GLU A 243 -19.32 -22.08 -12.36
C GLU A 243 -20.64 -22.59 -11.78
N ARG A 244 -20.85 -22.44 -10.46
CA ARG A 244 -22.08 -22.86 -9.79
C ARG A 244 -23.33 -22.07 -10.18
N PHE A 245 -23.20 -20.74 -10.29
CA PHE A 245 -24.34 -19.84 -10.55
C PHE A 245 -24.45 -19.40 -12.02
N GLY A 246 -23.59 -19.90 -12.90
CA GLY A 246 -23.57 -19.66 -14.34
C GLY A 246 -23.11 -18.25 -14.78
N SER A 247 -23.09 -17.26 -13.87
CA SER A 247 -22.62 -15.90 -14.20
C SER A 247 -22.10 -15.15 -12.97
N VAL A 248 -21.22 -14.18 -13.21
CA VAL A 248 -20.72 -13.24 -12.18
C VAL A 248 -21.87 -12.50 -11.49
N ARG A 249 -22.90 -12.09 -12.22
CA ARG A 249 -24.04 -11.34 -11.67
C ARG A 249 -24.91 -12.21 -10.76
N ALA A 250 -25.11 -13.49 -11.11
CA ALA A 250 -25.85 -14.44 -10.29
C ALA A 250 -25.04 -14.83 -9.04
N ALA A 251 -23.76 -15.16 -9.20
CA ALA A 251 -22.85 -15.44 -8.09
C ALA A 251 -22.78 -14.28 -7.09
N ARG A 252 -22.69 -13.04 -7.58
CA ARG A 252 -22.71 -11.84 -6.72
C ARG A 252 -23.99 -11.72 -5.90
N ARG A 253 -25.15 -11.98 -6.50
CA ARG A 253 -26.43 -11.94 -5.79
C ARG A 253 -26.49 -13.00 -4.70
N ALA A 254 -25.99 -14.20 -4.98
CA ALA A 254 -25.92 -15.29 -4.00
C ALA A 254 -24.96 -14.99 -2.83
N VAL A 255 -23.79 -14.38 -3.11
CA VAL A 255 -22.86 -13.95 -2.06
C VAL A 255 -23.48 -12.89 -1.15
N GLY A 256 -24.26 -11.97 -1.72
CA GLY A 256 -24.91 -10.89 -0.97
C GLY A 256 -26.16 -11.31 -0.19
N SER A 257 -26.71 -12.51 -0.43
CA SER A 257 -27.91 -13.01 0.24
C SER A 257 -27.62 -14.07 1.31
N ASP A 258 -26.37 -14.20 1.76
CA ASP A 258 -25.89 -15.27 2.66
C ASP A 258 -26.27 -16.69 2.22
N ALA A 259 -26.47 -16.91 0.91
CA ALA A 259 -26.69 -18.26 0.41
C ALA A 259 -25.42 -19.09 0.65
N PRO A 260 -25.51 -20.29 1.26
CA PRO A 260 -24.34 -21.09 1.58
C PRO A 260 -23.61 -21.48 0.29
N ILE A 261 -22.49 -20.80 0.05
CA ILE A 261 -21.45 -21.27 -0.85
C ILE A 261 -20.73 -22.32 0.00
N GLY A 262 -21.26 -23.55 -0.02
CA GLY A 262 -20.81 -24.65 0.83
C GLY A 262 -19.30 -24.79 0.87
N ASP A 263 -18.84 -25.31 2.02
CA ASP A 263 -17.45 -25.40 2.45
C ASP A 263 -16.47 -25.70 1.31
N ILE A 264 -15.48 -24.81 1.16
CA ILE A 264 -14.29 -24.95 0.33
C ILE A 264 -13.15 -25.47 1.21
#